data_AF-I8U9Y0-F1
#
_entry.id   AF-I8U9Y0-F1
#
_cell.length_a   1.000
_cell.length_b   1.000
_cell.length_c   1.000
_cell.angle_alpha   90.00
_cell.angle_beta   90.00
_cell.angle_gamma   90.00
#
_symmetry.space_group_name_H-M   'P 1'
#
loop_
_entity.id
_entity.type
_entity.pdbx_description
1 polymer ?
#
loop_
_entity_poly.entity_id
_entity_poly.type
_entity_poly.pdbx_seq_one_letter_code
_entity_poly.pdbx_strand_id
1 'polypeptide(L)'
;MTIHKNESKQDQRILNVTAVQDSTELHGLFLVSRAPQFKFWDISAEKIKDLRTAISDVKFVNPKGIHGGLGSTKAHNELLAIIDTSNDYNTFIRRLNNWAYYRLEGGISSLPEGLRLK
;
A
#
# COMPACT_ATOMS: atom_id res chain seq x y z
N MET A 1 0.71 48.20 -4.84
CA MET A 1 0.28 47.78 -3.49
C MET A 1 -0.11 46.31 -3.59
N THR A 2 0.83 45.42 -3.29
CA THR A 2 0.68 43.97 -3.49
C THR A 2 0.03 43.36 -2.25
N ILE A 3 -1.18 42.81 -2.40
CA ILE A 3 -1.86 42.10 -1.31
C ILE A 3 -1.45 40.63 -1.40
N HIS A 4 -0.54 40.22 -0.51
CA HIS A 4 -0.33 38.81 -0.20
C HIS A 4 -1.59 38.26 0.47
N LYS A 5 -2.32 37.38 -0.23
CA LYS A 5 -3.36 36.58 0.41
C LYS A 5 -2.68 35.45 1.17
N ASN A 6 -2.75 35.58 2.49
CA ASN A 6 -2.30 34.60 3.47
C ASN A 6 -3.30 33.44 3.42
N GLU A 7 -2.91 32.31 2.83
CA GLU A 7 -3.74 31.10 2.83
C GLU A 7 -3.78 30.53 4.26
N SER A 8 -4.99 30.47 4.82
CA SER A 8 -5.21 30.04 6.20
C SER A 8 -5.00 28.53 6.32
N LYS A 9 -4.46 28.09 7.48
CA LYS A 9 -4.30 26.66 7.85
C LYS A 9 -5.60 25.85 7.83
N GLN A 10 -6.75 26.48 7.58
CA GLN A 10 -8.05 25.83 7.46
C GLN A 10 -8.23 25.14 6.08
N ASP A 11 -7.67 25.70 4.99
CA ASP A 11 -7.87 25.16 3.64
C ASP A 11 -7.09 23.87 3.35
N GLN A 12 -6.02 23.60 4.12
CA GLN A 12 -5.33 22.30 4.09
C GLN A 12 -6.12 21.18 4.78
N ARG A 13 -7.21 21.48 5.50
CA ARG A 13 -8.07 20.45 6.12
C ARG A 13 -9.22 20.01 5.23
N ILE A 14 -9.64 20.82 4.26
CA ILE A 14 -10.80 20.52 3.40
C ILE A 14 -10.41 19.57 2.26
N LEU A 15 -9.14 19.55 1.84
CA LEU A 15 -8.62 18.56 0.89
C LEU A 15 -8.52 17.13 1.47
N ASN A 16 -8.70 16.96 2.78
CA ASN A 16 -8.53 15.68 3.48
C ASN A 16 -9.83 14.94 3.82
N VAL A 17 -11.01 15.44 3.46
CA VAL A 17 -12.28 14.74 3.77
C VAL A 17 -12.81 13.99 2.55
N THR A 18 -12.64 14.51 1.34
CA THR A 18 -13.16 13.87 0.12
C THR A 18 -12.25 12.74 -0.40
N ALA A 19 -10.95 12.75 -0.08
CA ALA A 19 -10.02 11.66 -0.42
C ALA A 19 -10.07 10.46 0.55
N VAL A 20 -10.78 10.60 1.67
CA VAL A 20 -10.89 9.56 2.71
C VAL A 20 -11.96 8.52 2.38
N GLN A 21 -12.96 8.88 1.56
CA GLN A 21 -14.04 7.95 1.18
C GLN A 21 -13.59 6.93 0.12
N ASP A 22 -12.76 7.32 -0.86
CA ASP A 22 -12.25 6.44 -1.92
C ASP A 22 -10.99 5.64 -1.50
N SER A 23 -10.38 5.98 -0.36
CA SER A 23 -9.12 5.36 0.10
C SER A 23 -9.32 4.21 1.09
N THR A 24 -10.53 3.99 1.58
CA THR A 24 -10.90 2.86 2.44
C THR A 24 -11.22 1.59 1.65
N GLU A 25 -11.53 1.67 0.35
CA GLU A 25 -11.81 0.51 -0.51
C GLU A 25 -10.56 -0.02 -1.24
N LEU A 26 -9.51 0.79 -1.33
CA LEU A 26 -8.22 0.41 -1.91
C LEU A 26 -7.22 0.09 -0.80
N HIS A 27 -6.48 -1.01 -0.97
CA HIS A 27 -5.45 -1.49 -0.05
C HIS A 27 -4.22 -0.56 -0.09
N GLY A 28 -4.37 0.65 0.47
CA GLY A 28 -3.35 1.71 0.49
C GLY A 28 -2.78 1.99 1.87
N LEU A 29 -3.53 1.73 2.95
CA LEU A 29 -3.10 2.11 4.31
C LEU A 29 -1.74 1.52 4.70
N PHE A 30 -1.40 0.30 4.28
CA PHE A 30 -0.11 -0.34 4.62
C PHE A 30 1.07 0.22 3.82
N LEU A 31 0.97 0.34 2.50
CA LEU A 31 2.03 0.95 1.69
C LEU A 31 2.23 2.42 2.07
N VAL A 32 1.13 3.15 2.30
CA VAL A 32 1.17 4.56 2.70
C VAL A 32 1.76 4.72 4.12
N SER A 33 1.53 3.78 5.04
CA SER A 33 2.13 3.83 6.40
C SER A 33 3.66 3.76 6.41
N ARG A 34 4.28 3.37 5.28
CA ARG A 34 5.74 3.32 5.08
C ARG A 34 6.19 4.23 3.95
N ALA A 35 5.44 5.29 3.64
CA ALA A 35 5.78 6.27 2.60
C ALA A 35 7.23 6.80 2.68
N PRO A 36 7.84 7.04 3.87
CA PRO A 36 9.26 7.43 3.94
C PRO A 36 10.22 6.40 3.33
N GLN A 37 9.96 5.10 3.51
CA GLN A 37 10.79 4.03 2.96
C GLN A 37 10.67 3.96 1.43
N PHE A 38 9.44 4.08 0.91
CA PHE A 38 9.22 4.13 -0.53
C PHE A 38 9.86 5.38 -1.16
N LYS A 39 9.82 6.53 -0.48
CA LYS A 39 10.55 7.74 -0.90
C LYS A 39 12.06 7.52 -0.91
N PHE A 40 12.61 6.83 0.09
CA PHE A 40 14.04 6.48 0.13
C PHE A 40 14.45 5.59 -1.06
N TRP A 41 13.54 4.74 -1.54
CA TRP A 41 13.75 3.95 -2.76
C TRP A 41 13.37 4.66 -4.06
N ASP A 42 13.14 5.97 -4.03
CA ASP A 42 12.75 6.79 -5.18
C ASP A 42 11.43 6.36 -5.86
N ILE A 43 10.46 5.94 -5.06
CA ILE A 43 9.11 5.57 -5.52
C ILE A 43 8.13 6.70 -5.16
N SER A 44 7.49 7.29 -6.18
CA SER A 44 6.55 8.39 -6.00
C SER A 44 5.21 7.93 -5.42
N ALA A 45 4.47 8.86 -4.80
CA ALA A 45 3.16 8.57 -4.22
C ALA A 45 2.13 8.17 -5.30
N GLU A 46 2.25 8.74 -6.50
CA GLU A 46 1.44 8.41 -7.68
C GLU A 46 1.67 6.96 -8.09
N LYS A 47 2.95 6.54 -8.16
CA LYS A 47 3.29 5.15 -8.44
C LYS A 47 2.77 4.20 -7.36
N ILE A 48 2.83 4.57 -6.08
CA ILE A 48 2.22 3.77 -5.00
C ILE A 48 0.70 3.68 -5.19
N LYS A 49 0.05 4.77 -5.62
CA LYS A 49 -1.40 4.82 -5.82
C LYS A 49 -1.88 3.80 -6.86
N ASP A 50 -1.14 3.66 -7.96
CA ASP A 50 -1.49 2.76 -9.06
C ASP A 50 -1.18 1.28 -8.76
N LEU A 51 -0.38 1.02 -7.74
CA LEU A 51 0.01 -0.33 -7.29
C LEU A 51 -0.88 -0.86 -6.16
N ARG A 52 -2.05 -0.26 -5.94
CA ARG A 52 -3.03 -0.70 -4.93
C ARG A 52 -3.96 -1.76 -5.50
N THR A 53 -4.38 -2.70 -4.65
CA THR A 53 -5.40 -3.71 -4.96
C THR A 53 -6.68 -3.36 -4.19
N ALA A 54 -7.86 -3.63 -4.76
CA ALA A 54 -9.10 -3.48 -4.03
C ALA A 54 -9.14 -4.41 -2.82
N ILE A 55 -9.64 -3.93 -1.68
CA ILE A 55 -9.66 -4.68 -0.43
C ILE A 55 -10.56 -5.92 -0.52
N SER A 56 -11.65 -5.83 -1.27
CA SER A 56 -12.60 -6.92 -1.53
C SER A 56 -11.96 -8.14 -2.19
N ASP A 57 -10.87 -7.93 -2.92
CA ASP A 57 -10.24 -8.97 -3.75
C ASP A 57 -9.10 -9.68 -2.99
N VAL A 58 -8.78 -9.21 -1.78
CA VAL A 58 -7.68 -9.77 -0.98
C VAL A 58 -8.19 -10.92 -0.11
N LYS A 59 -7.87 -12.14 -0.55
CA LYS A 59 -8.08 -13.39 0.20
C LYS A 59 -6.75 -14.05 0.55
N PHE A 60 -6.67 -14.56 1.76
CA PHE A 60 -5.49 -15.23 2.29
C PHE A 60 -5.68 -16.74 2.29
N VAL A 61 -4.59 -17.52 2.11
CA VAL A 61 -4.64 -18.99 2.12
C VAL A 61 -3.90 -19.67 3.28
N ASN A 62 -2.89 -19.01 3.87
CA ASN A 62 -2.00 -19.62 4.89
C ASN A 62 -1.76 -18.76 6.15
N PRO A 63 -2.72 -18.67 7.10
CA PRO A 63 -4.00 -19.36 7.14
C PRO A 63 -5.05 -18.71 6.23
N LYS A 64 -6.14 -19.44 5.97
CA LYS A 64 -7.29 -18.93 5.23
C LYS A 64 -7.89 -17.72 5.93
N GLY A 65 -8.24 -16.70 5.15
CA GLY A 65 -8.73 -15.44 5.71
C GLY A 65 -9.13 -14.44 4.65
N ILE A 66 -9.65 -13.32 5.11
CA ILE A 66 -10.01 -12.16 4.28
C ILE A 66 -9.43 -10.91 4.94
N HIS A 67 -9.37 -9.82 4.18
CA HIS A 67 -9.00 -8.54 4.75
C HIS A 67 -9.95 -8.12 5.90
N GLY A 68 -9.38 -7.60 6.99
CA GLY A 68 -10.13 -7.24 8.21
C GLY A 68 -10.63 -8.42 9.03
N GLY A 69 -10.51 -9.65 8.52
CA GLY A 69 -10.93 -10.89 9.18
C GLY A 69 -9.77 -11.70 9.76
N LEU A 70 -10.04 -12.99 9.97
CA LEU A 70 -9.06 -13.95 10.49
C LEU A 70 -7.78 -13.93 9.64
N GLY A 71 -6.62 -13.88 10.29
CA GLY A 71 -5.33 -13.88 9.62
C GLY A 71 -4.89 -12.55 9.01
N SER A 72 -5.74 -11.51 9.00
CA SER A 72 -5.42 -10.20 8.43
C SER A 72 -4.28 -9.50 9.17
N THR A 73 -4.29 -9.48 10.50
CA THR A 73 -3.22 -8.85 11.29
C THR A 73 -1.86 -9.50 11.01
N LYS A 74 -1.81 -10.82 10.89
CA LYS A 74 -0.57 -11.54 10.56
C LYS A 74 -0.08 -11.17 9.16
N ALA A 75 -0.98 -11.18 8.16
CA ALA A 75 -0.65 -10.77 6.79
C ALA A 75 -0.07 -9.34 6.75
N HIS A 76 -0.68 -8.42 7.49
CA HIS A 76 -0.23 -7.04 7.57
C HIS A 76 1.17 -6.92 8.19
N ASN A 77 1.41 -7.60 9.32
CA ASN A 77 2.72 -7.57 9.98
C ASN A 77 3.82 -8.19 9.13
N GLU A 78 3.52 -9.25 8.37
CA GLU A 78 4.46 -9.86 7.42
C GLU A 78 4.83 -8.89 6.29
N LEU A 79 3.84 -8.20 5.70
CA LEU A 79 4.08 -7.19 4.67
C LEU A 79 4.89 -6.00 5.20
N LEU A 80 4.56 -5.49 6.39
CA LEU A 80 5.33 -4.42 7.04
C LEU A 80 6.77 -4.85 7.26
N ALA A 81 7.00 -6.07 7.77
CA ALA A 81 8.34 -6.60 7.95
C ALA A 81 9.12 -6.70 6.63
N ILE A 82 8.46 -7.10 5.52
CA ILE A 82 9.10 -7.13 4.20
C ILE A 82 9.53 -5.73 3.76
N ILE A 83 8.70 -4.71 3.97
CA ILE A 83 9.05 -3.31 3.64
C ILE A 83 10.21 -2.84 4.52
N ASP A 84 10.07 -2.98 5.83
CA ASP A 84 10.99 -2.42 6.84
C ASP A 84 12.39 -3.04 6.79
N THR A 85 12.50 -4.27 6.29
CA THR A 85 13.78 -5.02 6.25
C THR A 85 14.35 -5.19 4.84
N SER A 86 13.75 -4.55 3.82
CA SER A 86 14.32 -4.57 2.47
C SER A 86 15.26 -3.38 2.28
N ASN A 87 16.46 -3.64 1.75
CA ASN A 87 17.44 -2.57 1.55
C ASN A 87 17.10 -1.67 0.36
N ASP A 88 16.42 -2.23 -0.65
CA ASP A 88 16.06 -1.55 -1.88
C ASP A 88 14.72 -2.07 -2.43
N TYR A 89 14.17 -1.35 -3.42
CA TYR A 89 12.88 -1.68 -4.02
C TYR A 89 12.88 -3.03 -4.75
N ASN A 90 13.97 -3.41 -5.41
CA ASN A 90 14.04 -4.69 -6.13
C ASN A 90 13.99 -5.88 -5.16
N THR A 91 14.67 -5.76 -4.02
CA THR A 91 14.63 -6.72 -2.93
C THR A 91 13.21 -6.79 -2.33
N PHE A 92 12.55 -5.65 -2.13
CA PHE A 92 11.15 -5.59 -1.74
C PHE A 92 10.24 -6.34 -2.74
N ILE A 93 10.35 -6.06 -4.04
CA ILE A 93 9.54 -6.72 -5.08
C ILE A 93 9.73 -8.24 -5.06
N ARG A 94 10.96 -8.73 -4.99
CA ARG A 94 11.23 -10.18 -4.92
C ARG A 94 10.59 -10.82 -3.69
N ARG A 95 10.72 -10.18 -2.53
CA ARG A 95 10.15 -10.70 -1.28
C ARG A 95 8.63 -10.63 -1.28
N LEU A 96 8.05 -9.57 -1.85
CA LEU A 96 6.61 -9.43 -2.03
C LEU A 96 6.05 -10.55 -2.91
N ASN A 97 6.70 -10.88 -4.01
CA ASN A 97 6.26 -11.97 -4.91
C ASN A 97 6.29 -13.33 -4.21
N ASN A 98 7.37 -13.63 -3.46
CA ASN A 98 7.45 -14.84 -2.66
C ASN A 98 6.36 -14.91 -1.59
N TRP A 99 6.12 -13.79 -0.90
CA TRP A 99 5.05 -13.68 0.09
C TRP A 99 3.67 -13.87 -0.56
N ALA A 100 3.42 -13.24 -1.72
CA ALA A 100 2.16 -13.34 -2.45
C ALA A 100 1.87 -14.77 -2.91
N TYR A 101 2.89 -15.46 -3.46
CA TYR A 101 2.80 -16.87 -3.84
C TYR A 101 2.31 -17.74 -2.67
N TYR A 102 2.81 -17.47 -1.45
CA TYR A 102 2.45 -18.25 -0.27
C TYR A 102 1.17 -17.78 0.43
N ARG A 103 0.85 -16.47 0.39
CA ARG A 103 -0.20 -15.88 1.24
C ARG A 103 -1.48 -15.55 0.53
N LEU A 104 -1.47 -15.26 -0.78
CA LEU A 104 -2.66 -14.82 -1.51
C LEU A 104 -3.34 -15.97 -2.26
N GLU A 105 -4.67 -15.99 -2.23
CA GLU A 105 -5.44 -16.79 -3.19
C GLU A 105 -5.16 -16.24 -4.60
N GLY A 106 -4.74 -17.11 -5.54
CA GLY A 106 -4.23 -16.72 -6.86
C GLY A 106 -2.72 -16.40 -6.91
N GLY A 107 -2.03 -16.41 -5.77
CA GLY A 107 -0.58 -16.26 -5.68
C GLY A 107 -0.08 -14.93 -6.25
N ILE A 108 1.00 -14.99 -7.03
CA ILE A 108 1.62 -13.81 -7.67
C ILE A 108 0.66 -13.11 -8.63
N SER A 109 -0.24 -13.87 -9.30
CA SER A 109 -1.19 -13.27 -10.25
C SER A 109 -2.18 -12.31 -9.60
N SER A 110 -2.36 -12.40 -8.28
CA SER A 110 -3.20 -11.50 -7.50
C SER A 110 -2.53 -10.17 -7.17
N LEU A 111 -1.23 -10.01 -7.45
CA LEU A 111 -0.56 -8.71 -7.39
C LEU A 111 -0.94 -7.85 -8.62
N PRO A 112 -0.93 -6.52 -8.52
CA PRO A 112 -0.95 -5.63 -9.67
C PRO A 112 0.21 -5.92 -10.64
N GLU A 113 -0.01 -5.72 -11.94
CA GLU A 113 0.97 -6.11 -12.98
C GLU A 113 2.37 -5.50 -12.76
N GLY A 114 2.44 -4.23 -12.34
CA GLY A 114 3.70 -3.54 -12.04
C GLY A 114 4.47 -4.09 -10.83
N LEU A 115 3.88 -5.02 -10.07
CA LEU A 115 4.50 -5.69 -8.92
C LEU A 115 4.83 -7.16 -9.19
N ARG A 116 4.46 -7.72 -10.35
CA ARG A 116 4.69 -9.14 -10.68
C ARG A 116 6.11 -9.33 -11.22
N LEU A 117 6.83 -10.32 -10.71
CA LEU A 117 8.01 -10.83 -11.38
C LEU A 117 7.56 -11.72 -12.56
N LYS A 118 8.14 -11.48 -13.74
CA LYS A 118 7.93 -12.27 -14.96
C LYS A 118 8.87 -13.46 -14.99
#